data_AF-A0A416FC43-F1
#
_entry.id   AF-A0A416FC43-F1
#
_cell.length_a   1.000
_cell.length_b   1.000
_cell.length_c   1.000
_cell.angle_alpha   90.00
_cell.angle_beta   90.00
_cell.angle_gamma   90.00
#
_symmetry.space_group_name_H-M   'P 1'
#
loop_
_entity.id
_entity.type
_entity.pdbx_description
1 polymer ?
#
loop_
_entity_poly.entity_id
_entity_poly.type
_entity_poly.pdbx_seq_one_letter_code
_entity_poly.pdbx_strand_id
1 'polypeptide(L)' 'MIRLTVEETNLLSIYNEGGKRALIENVNAALPYMDADMRELAKRTLSKVDALTEAEFAELPIYAADEV' A
#
# COMPACT_ATOMS: atom_id res chain seq x y z
N MET A 1 -12.76 -1.30 -9.68
CA MET A 1 -11.55 -0.53 -9.32
C MET A 1 -11.78 0.15 -7.97
N ILE A 2 -10.94 -0.13 -6.98
CA ILE A 2 -11.04 0.50 -5.66
C ILE A 2 -10.57 1.96 -5.73
N ARG A 3 -11.07 2.81 -4.83
CA ARG A 3 -10.61 4.20 -4.73
C ARG A 3 -9.61 4.34 -3.58
N LEU A 4 -8.37 4.62 -3.93
CA LEU A 4 -7.30 4.99 -3.00
C LEU A 4 -7.21 6.51 -2.86
N THR A 5 -6.83 6.98 -1.68
CA THR A 5 -6.42 8.38 -1.51
C THR A 5 -4.97 8.57 -1.96
N VAL A 6 -4.53 9.82 -2.09
CA VAL A 6 -3.12 10.14 -2.42
C VAL A 6 -2.17 9.55 -1.39
N GLU A 7 -2.49 9.65 -0.10
CA GLU A 7 -1.66 9.12 0.99
C GLU A 7 -1.58 7.59 0.97
N GLU A 8 -2.68 6.91 0.65
CA GLU A 8 -2.71 5.46 0.51
C GLU A 8 -1.87 5.00 -0.68
N THR A 9 -1.99 5.67 -1.83
CA THR A 9 -1.14 5.36 -3.01
C THR A 9 0.33 5.62 -2.72
N ASN A 10 0.67 6.71 -2.03
CA ASN A 10 2.05 7.02 -1.65
C ASN A 10 2.62 5.96 -0.72
N LEU A 11 1.84 5.52 0.27
CA LEU A 11 2.25 4.42 1.15
C LEU A 11 2.52 3.14 0.34
N LEU A 12 1.61 2.77 -0.56
CA LEU A 12 1.79 1.58 -1.39
C LEU A 12 3.03 1.70 -2.27
N SER A 13 3.27 2.86 -2.88
CA SER A 13 4.45 3.10 -3.71
C SER A 13 5.77 2.85 -2.98
N ILE A 14 5.86 3.15 -1.69
CA ILE A 14 7.10 2.95 -0.90
C ILE A 14 7.38 1.46 -0.69
N TYR A 15 6.35 0.62 -0.57
CA TYR A 15 6.47 -0.79 -0.23
C TYR A 15 6.12 -1.75 -1.39
N ASN A 16 5.86 -1.21 -2.59
CA ASN A 16 5.47 -1.99 -3.78
C ASN A 16 6.67 -2.69 -4.42
N GLU A 17 7.17 -3.71 -3.73
CA GLU A 17 8.22 -4.60 -4.19
C GLU A 17 7.70 -6.03 -4.15
N GLY A 18 7.80 -6.77 -5.25
CA GLY A 18 7.44 -8.19 -5.29
C GLY A 18 5.93 -8.53 -5.35
N GLY A 19 5.07 -7.56 -5.68
CA GLY A 19 3.63 -7.77 -5.88
C GLY A 19 2.79 -7.70 -4.59
N LYS A 20 1.50 -8.05 -4.67
CA LYS A 20 0.52 -7.83 -3.61
C LYS A 20 0.96 -8.41 -2.26
N ARG A 21 1.34 -9.68 -2.25
CA ARG A 21 1.72 -10.38 -1.01
C ARG A 21 2.95 -9.77 -0.35
N ALA A 22 3.99 -9.50 -1.14
CA ALA A 22 5.22 -8.90 -0.63
C ALA A 22 4.98 -7.46 -0.14
N LEU A 23 4.14 -6.68 -0.82
CA LEU A 23 3.70 -5.38 -0.32
C LEU A 23 3.05 -5.49 1.06
N ILE A 24 2.13 -6.42 1.26
CA ILE A 24 1.45 -6.61 2.55
C ILE A 24 2.47 -6.99 3.64
N GLU A 25 3.39 -7.89 3.33
CA GLU A 25 4.46 -8.31 4.26
C GLU A 25 5.37 -7.13 4.64
N ASN A 26 5.80 -6.33 3.65
CA ASN A 26 6.65 -5.16 3.84
C ASN A 26 6.00 -4.08 4.71
N VAL A 27 4.73 -3.74 4.45
CA VAL A 27 4.00 -2.75 5.26
C VAL A 27 3.81 -3.28 6.70
N ASN A 28 3.43 -4.56 6.87
CA ASN A 28 3.26 -5.15 8.20
C ASN A 28 4.56 -5.14 9.02
N ALA A 29 5.70 -5.41 8.38
CA ALA A 29 7.01 -5.32 9.02
C ALA A 29 7.36 -3.89 9.47
N ALA A 30 6.87 -2.88 8.75
CA ALA A 30 7.09 -1.48 9.06
C ALA A 30 6.12 -0.89 10.11
N LEU A 31 4.94 -1.50 10.34
CA LEU A 31 3.92 -1.00 11.28
C LEU A 31 4.44 -0.63 12.68
N PRO A 32 5.37 -1.39 13.32
CA PRO A 32 5.88 -1.04 14.64
C PRO A 32 6.66 0.28 14.69
N TYR A 33 7.21 0.70 13.55
CA TYR A 33 8.03 1.90 13.41
C TYR A 33 7.22 3.13 12.97
N MET A 34 5.93 2.96 12.65
CA MET A 34 5.05 4.04 12.24
C MET A 34 4.39 4.72 13.45
N ASP A 35 4.29 6.05 13.38
CA ASP A 35 3.45 6.83 14.28
C ASP A 35 1.98 6.40 14.19
N ALA A 36 1.19 6.74 15.21
CA ALA A 36 -0.18 6.25 15.38
C ALA A 36 -1.07 6.54 14.15
N ASP A 37 -1.00 7.75 13.61
CA ASP A 37 -1.80 8.17 12.45
C ASP A 37 -1.40 7.41 11.18
N MET A 38 -0.10 7.28 10.93
CA MET A 38 0.44 6.56 9.78
C MET A 38 0.14 5.06 9.85
N ARG A 39 0.11 4.50 11.06
CA ARG A 39 -0.27 3.11 11.31
C ARG A 39 -1.75 2.85 11.02
N GLU A 40 -2.65 3.76 11.41
CA GLU A 40 -4.07 3.66 11.07
C GLU A 40 -4.30 3.80 9.56
N LEU A 41 -3.60 4.73 8.90
CA LEU A 41 -3.57 4.82 7.44
C LEU A 41 -3.10 3.50 6.81
N ALA A 42 -2.01 2.91 7.30
CA ALA A 42 -1.47 1.67 6.78
C ALA A 42 -2.44 0.50 6.93
N LYS A 43 -3.05 0.33 8.11
CA LYS A 43 -4.07 -0.71 8.32
C LYS A 43 -5.25 -0.56 7.36
N ARG A 44 -5.81 0.65 7.22
CA ARG A 44 -6.93 0.89 6.30
C ARG A 44 -6.54 0.61 4.85
N THR A 45 -5.33 0.98 4.46
CA THR A 45 -4.78 0.70 3.13
C THR A 45 -4.64 -0.80 2.90
N LEU A 46 -4.07 -1.53 3.86
CA LEU A 46 -3.91 -2.98 3.79
C LEU A 46 -5.25 -3.71 3.70
N SER A 47 -6.27 -3.28 4.44
CA SER A 47 -7.62 -3.87 4.31
C SER A 47 -8.20 -3.70 2.90
N LYS A 48 -7.92 -2.58 2.22
CA LYS A 48 -8.35 -2.38 0.83
C LYS A 48 -7.58 -3.26 -0.14
N VAL A 49 -6.26 -3.37 0.04
CA VAL A 49 -5.40 -4.23 -0.78
C VAL A 49 -5.77 -5.69 -0.59
N ASP A 50 -5.99 -6.15 0.63
CA ASP A 50 -6.33 -7.54 0.95
C ASP A 50 -7.59 -8.00 0.23
N ALA A 51 -8.59 -7.11 0.12
CA ALA A 51 -9.83 -7.34 -0.62
C ALA A 51 -9.68 -7.45 -2.16
N LEU A 52 -8.53 -7.10 -2.73
CA LEU A 52 -8.28 -7.22 -4.17
C LEU A 52 -7.83 -8.64 -4.55
N THR A 53 -8.09 -9.04 -5.79
CA THR A 53 -7.34 -10.14 -6.41
C THR A 53 -5.95 -9.69 -6.85
N GLU A 54 -5.05 -10.64 -7.16
CA GLU A 54 -3.73 -10.32 -7.73
C GLU A 54 -3.84 -9.53 -9.05
N ALA A 55 -4.83 -9.86 -9.88
CA ALA A 55 -5.07 -9.17 -11.16
C ALA A 55 -5.52 -7.71 -10.93
N GLU A 56 -6.48 -7.50 -10.03
CA GLU A 56 -6.93 -6.14 -9.69
C GLU A 56 -5.83 -5.31 -9.02
N PHE A 57 -4.97 -5.94 -8.22
CA PHE A 57 -3.80 -5.28 -7.64
C PHE A 57 -2.79 -4.87 -8.72
N ALA A 58 -2.52 -5.74 -9.70
CA ALA A 58 -1.59 -5.44 -10.80
C ALA A 58 -2.08 -4.30 -11.71
N GLU A 59 -3.39 -4.06 -11.78
CA GLU A 59 -3.98 -2.94 -12.50
C GLU A 59 -4.01 -1.63 -11.69
N LEU A 60 -3.59 -1.64 -10.42
CA LEU A 60 -3.54 -0.41 -9.64
C LEU A 60 -2.49 0.54 -10.18
N PRO A 61 -2.82 1.82 -10.38
CA PRO A 61 -1.85 2.85 -10.77
C PRO A 61 -0.99 3.26 -9.55
N ILE A 62 -0.16 2.33 -9.06
CA ILE A 62 0.86 2.59 -8.04
C ILE A 62 2.07 3.16 -8.77
N TYR A 63 2.04 4.47 -9.01
CA TYR A 63 3.20 5.17 -9.55
C TYR A 63 4.23 5.31 -8.43
N ALA A 64 5.48 4.92 -8.70
CA ALA A 64 6.60 5.43 -7.93
C ALA A 64 6.51 6.95 -7.94
N ALA A 65 6.57 7.59 -6.76
CA ALA A 65 6.76 9.04 -6.73
C ALA A 65 8.10 9.32 -7.42
N ASP A 66 8.03 9.74 -8.69
CA ASP A 66 9.20 10.19 -9.43
C ASP A 66 9.79 11.36 -8.65
N GLU A 67 11.06 11.27 -8.26
CA GLU A 67 11.77 12.36 -7.59
C GLU A 67 11.86 13.52 -8.59
N VAL A 68 11.05 14.57 -8.40
CA VAL A 68 11.16 15.84 -9.14
C VAL A 68 12.18 16.78 -8.49
#